data_AF-A0A2H9PTF2-F1
#
_entry.id   AF-A0A2H9PTF2-F1
#
_cell.length_a   1.000
_cell.length_b   1.000
_cell.length_c   1.000
_cell.angle_alpha   90.00
_cell.angle_beta   90.00
_cell.angle_gamma   90.00
#
_symmetry.space_group_name_H-M   'P 1'
#
loop_
_entity.id
_entity.type
_entity.pdbx_description
1 polymer ?
#
loop_
_entity_poly.entity_id
_entity_poly.type
_entity_poly.pdbx_seq_one_letter_code
_entity_poly.pdbx_strand_id
1 'polypeptide(L)' 'MAKVKERCCGGFPTFAVILLVVGIIWLLNDLNVIMVNIPWVPMVLIIVAIGMIYNKFKKA' A
#
# COMPACT_ATOMS: atom_id res chain seq x y z
N MET A 1 -10.04 26.11 0.67
CA MET A 1 -10.38 25.07 -0.32
C MET A 1 -9.08 24.43 -0.80
N ALA A 2 -8.77 23.21 -0.37
CA ALA A 2 -7.49 22.56 -0.66
C ALA A 2 -7.48 22.04 -2.11
N LYS A 3 -6.53 22.52 -2.93
CA LYS A 3 -6.33 22.04 -4.31
C LYS A 3 -5.80 20.61 -4.27
N VAL A 4 -6.67 19.65 -4.53
CA VAL A 4 -6.28 18.28 -4.93
C VAL A 4 -5.70 18.40 -6.34
N LYS A 5 -4.36 18.42 -6.43
CA LYS A 5 -3.65 18.53 -7.72
C LYS A 5 -3.55 17.13 -8.34
N GLU A 6 -4.56 16.76 -9.13
CA GLU A 6 -4.50 15.64 -10.06
C GLU A 6 -3.31 15.83 -11.00
N ARG A 7 -2.29 14.97 -10.85
CA ARG A 7 -1.19 14.81 -11.79
C ARG A 7 -1.49 13.58 -12.66
N CYS A 8 -2.28 13.82 -13.70
CA CYS A 8 -2.39 12.94 -14.86
C CYS A 8 -1.03 12.88 -15.57
N CYS A 9 -0.32 11.74 -15.44
CA CYS A 9 0.59 11.13 -16.43
C CYS A 9 1.44 10.02 -15.76
N GLY A 10 1.09 8.76 -16.04
CA GLY A 10 2.01 7.61 -16.05
C GLY A 10 2.66 7.15 -14.74
N GLY A 11 2.18 7.58 -13.57
CA GLY A 11 2.57 6.99 -12.30
C GLY A 11 1.81 5.68 -12.11
N PHE A 12 2.51 4.53 -12.09
CA PHE A 12 1.92 3.28 -11.62
C PHE A 12 1.31 3.58 -10.24
N PRO A 13 0.02 3.30 -9.99
CA PRO A 13 -0.68 3.72 -8.78
C PRO A 13 -0.28 2.81 -7.62
N THR A 14 1.02 2.73 -7.33
CA THR A 14 1.64 1.82 -6.38
C THR A 14 1.02 1.96 -5.00
N PHE A 15 0.66 3.18 -4.59
CA PHE A 15 -0.05 3.41 -3.34
C PHE A 15 -1.44 2.76 -3.31
N ALA A 16 -2.23 2.90 -4.38
CA ALA A 16 -3.55 2.28 -4.47
C ALA A 16 -3.44 0.75 -4.52
N VAL A 17 -2.45 0.20 -5.24
CA VAL A 17 -2.18 -1.24 -5.28
C VAL A 17 -1.78 -1.77 -3.91
N ILE A 18 -0.92 -1.05 -3.17
CA ILE A 18 -0.54 -1.42 -1.80
C ILE A 18 -1.78 -1.44 -0.90
N LEU A 19 -2.61 -0.38 -0.92
CA LEU A 19 -3.84 -0.34 -0.13
C LEU A 19 -4.78 -1.50 -0.45
N LEU A 20 -4.88 -1.89 -1.72
CA LEU A 20 -5.71 -3.00 -2.16
C LEU A 20 -5.19 -4.34 -1.62
N VAL A 21 -3.88 -4.60 -1.72
CA VAL A 21 -3.25 -5.82 -1.17
C VAL A 21 -3.43 -5.90 0.34
N VAL A 22 -3.23 -4.78 1.05
CA VAL A 22 -3.40 -4.69 2.50
C VAL A 22 -4.85 -5.00 2.89
N GLY A 23 -5.83 -4.40 2.21
CA GLY A 23 -7.25 -4.61 2.48
C GLY A 23 -7.68 -6.07 2.26
N ILE A 24 -7.19 -6.72 1.20
CA ILE A 24 -7.48 -8.13 0.92
C ILE A 24 -6.89 -9.05 2.00
N ILE A 25 -5.62 -8.85 2.37
CA ILE A 25 -4.97 -9.65 3.42
C ILE A 25 -5.70 -9.47 4.75
N TRP A 26 -6.11 -8.24 5.07
CA TRP A 26 -6.80 -7.95 6.31
C TRP A 26 -8.19 -8.61 6.35
N LEU A 27 -8.94 -8.52 5.25
CA LEU A 27 -10.24 -9.17 5.11
C LEU A 27 -10.13 -10.71 5.23
N LEU A 28 -9.15 -11.32 4.56
CA LEU A 28 -8.89 -12.76 4.64
C LEU A 28 -8.49 -13.22 6.06
N ASN A 29 -7.78 -12.35 6.80
CA ASN A 29 -7.42 -12.59 8.19
C ASN A 29 -8.65 -12.48 9.11
N ASP A 30 -9.52 -11.49 8.92
CA ASP A 30 -10.78 -11.34 9.67
C ASP A 30 -11.75 -12.50 9.42
N LEU A 31 -11.83 -13.01 8.19
CA LEU A 31 -12.61 -14.21 7.87
C LEU A 31 -11.96 -15.51 8.39
N ASN A 32 -10.81 -15.43 9.06
CA ASN A 32 -10.05 -16.58 9.59
C ASN A 32 -9.73 -17.66 8.53
N VAL A 33 -9.72 -17.26 7.25
CA VAL A 33 -9.41 -18.13 6.11
C VAL A 33 -7.91 -18.43 6.09
N ILE A 34 -7.11 -17.49 6.61
CA ILE A 34 -5.66 -17.62 6.75
C ILE A 34 -5.30 -17.29 8.20
N MET A 35 -5.01 -18.32 9.00
CA MET A 35 -4.47 -18.16 10.35
C MET A 35 -2.98 -17.75 10.27
N VAL A 36 -2.74 -16.49 9.94
CA VAL A 36 -1.38 -15.95 9.88
C VAL A 36 -0.97 -15.50 11.28
N ASN A 37 -0.21 -16.34 12.00
CA ASN A 37 0.39 -15.99 13.30
C ASN A 37 1.54 -14.97 13.20
N ILE A 38 1.71 -14.34 12.02
CA ILE A 38 2.72 -13.30 11.78
C ILE A 38 2.03 -11.95 11.95
N PRO A 39 2.58 -11.03 12.75
CA PRO A 39 1.99 -9.70 12.92
C PRO A 39 1.95 -8.98 11.57
N TRP A 40 0.74 -8.74 11.07
CA TRP A 40 0.51 -8.18 9.73
C TRP A 40 0.82 -6.68 9.66
N VAL A 41 0.59 -5.93 10.76
CA VAL A 41 0.88 -4.48 10.87
C VAL A 41 2.33 -4.12 10.48
N PRO A 42 3.39 -4.75 11.04
CA PRO A 42 4.76 -4.47 10.61
C PRO A 42 5.02 -4.85 9.15
N MET A 43 4.35 -5.87 8.62
CA MET A 43 4.42 -6.28 7.22
C MET A 43 3.90 -5.16 6.29
N VAL A 44 2.75 -4.58 6.63
CA VAL A 44 2.17 -3.43 5.90
C VAL A 44 3.09 -2.21 5.94
N LEU A 45 3.66 -1.90 7.10
CA LEU A 45 4.60 -0.78 7.28
C LEU A 45 5.83 -0.90 6.36
N ILE A 46 6.40 -2.11 6.22
CA ILE A 46 7.53 -2.37 5.32
C ILE A 46 7.13 -2.10 3.86
N ILE A 47 5.97 -2.60 3.42
CA ILE A 47 5.48 -2.42 2.05
C ILE A 47 5.25 -0.94 1.74
N VAL A 48 4.62 -0.20 2.66
CA VAL A 48 4.37 1.24 2.51
C VAL A 48 5.70 2.03 2.47
N ALA A 49 6.67 1.68 3.32
CA ALA A 49 7.99 2.29 3.31
C ALA A 49 8.71 2.06 1.98
N ILE A 50 8.72 0.84 1.45
CA ILE A 50 9.29 0.51 0.14
C ILE A 50 8.61 1.31 -0.97
N GLY A 51 7.27 1.38 -0.95
CA GLY A 51 6.50 2.15 -1.94
C GLY A 51 6.83 3.64 -1.93
N MET A 52 7.00 4.23 -0.75
CA MET A 52 7.42 5.63 -0.60
C MET A 52 8.85 5.86 -1.10
N ILE A 53 9.77 4.95 -0.78
CA ILE A 53 11.17 5.01 -1.22
C ILE A 53 11.25 4.92 -2.75
N TYR A 54 10.58 3.94 -3.37
CA TYR A 54 10.53 3.81 -4.83
C TYR A 54 9.95 5.04 -5.53
N ASN A 55 8.90 5.64 -4.97
CA ASN A 55 8.30 6.85 -5.51
C ASN A 55 9.24 8.07 -5.40
N LYS A 56 10.08 8.13 -4.36
CA LYS A 56 11.13 9.16 -4.23
C LYS A 56 12.24 8.95 -5.26
N PHE A 57 12.74 7.73 -5.42
CA PHE A 57 13.82 7.42 -6.37
C PHE A 57 13.41 7.61 -7.83
N LYS A 58 12.17 7.26 -8.21
CA LYS A 58 11.68 7.44 -9.58
C LYS A 58 11.48 8.93 -9.96
N LYS A 59 11.51 9.83 -8.97
CA LYS A 59 11.31 11.27 -9.15
C LYS A 59 12.62 12.06 -9.05
N ALA A 60 13.73 11.38 -8.75
CA ALA A 60 15.09 11.92 -8.74
C ALA A 60 15.72 11.78 -10.13
#